data_AF-A0A345PGP9-F1
#
_entry.id   AF-A0A345PGP9-F1
#
_cell.length_a   1.000
_cell.length_b   1.000
_cell.length_c   1.000
_cell.angle_alpha   90.00
_cell.angle_beta   90.00
_cell.angle_gamma   90.00
#
_symmetry.space_group_name_H-M   'P 1'
#
loop_
_entity.id
_entity.type
_entity.pdbx_description
1 polymer ?
#
loop_
_entity_poly.entity_id
_entity_poly.type
_entity_poly.pdbx_seq_one_letter_code
_entity_poly.pdbx_strand_id
1 'polypeptide(L)'
;MNRNEAFIASLKEWSNSISNGEQELKGLTFHLGYSIGVKGLEASIDKLEERINYLVSNGIIKKKFLIDGLIREVDNYLNRKIYFLGESIVNNEYLQESYLNDFDIVPEHAQRKSKEDIKISIIESEQQIDQWNRIKSTYFTRLNEREWQDENIRK
;
A
#
# COMPACT_ATOMS: atom_id res chain seq x y z
N MET A 1 11.78 -9.26 -17.39
CA MET A 1 10.79 -9.05 -16.32
C MET A 1 9.61 -8.32 -16.94
N ASN A 2 8.40 -8.85 -16.82
CA ASN A 2 7.20 -8.23 -17.36
C ASN A 2 6.58 -7.20 -16.37
N ARG A 3 5.63 -6.38 -16.84
CA ARG A 3 5.02 -5.32 -16.01
C ARG A 3 4.36 -5.81 -14.71
N ASN A 4 3.76 -7.00 -14.69
CA ASN A 4 3.13 -7.56 -13.49
C ASN A 4 4.20 -7.92 -12.46
N GLU A 5 5.26 -8.61 -12.91
CA GLU A 5 6.42 -8.97 -12.08
C GLU A 5 7.08 -7.72 -11.51
N ALA A 6 7.24 -6.67 -12.33
CA ALA A 6 7.78 -5.38 -11.90
C ALA A 6 6.94 -4.72 -10.79
N PHE A 7 5.61 -4.81 -10.89
CA PHE A 7 4.72 -4.30 -9.86
C PHE A 7 4.85 -5.07 -8.55
N ILE A 8 4.81 -6.41 -8.58
CA ILE A 8 5.00 -7.22 -7.37
C ILE A 8 6.38 -7.01 -6.74
N ALA A 9 7.43 -6.95 -7.57
CA ALA A 9 8.79 -6.64 -7.11
C ALA A 9 8.86 -5.27 -6.43
N SER A 10 8.21 -4.25 -7.01
CA SER A 10 8.18 -2.90 -6.41
C SER A 10 7.52 -2.86 -5.03
N LEU A 11 6.45 -3.65 -4.81
CA LEU A 11 5.80 -3.74 -3.50
C LEU A 11 6.68 -4.45 -2.46
N LYS A 12 7.35 -5.54 -2.87
CA LYS A 12 8.30 -6.28 -2.01
C LYS A 12 9.50 -5.40 -1.64
N GLU A 13 10.06 -4.68 -2.61
CA GLU A 13 11.17 -3.75 -2.38
C GLU A 13 10.76 -2.61 -1.44
N TRP A 14 9.56 -2.04 -1.65
CA TRP A 14 9.02 -1.00 -0.79
C TRP A 14 8.89 -1.47 0.65
N SER A 15 8.28 -2.64 0.87
CA SER A 15 8.19 -3.29 2.19
C SER A 15 9.56 -3.45 2.84
N ASN A 16 10.57 -3.89 2.10
CA ASN A 16 11.91 -4.09 2.65
C ASN A 16 12.66 -2.78 2.95
N SER A 17 12.17 -1.64 2.46
CA SER A 17 12.83 -0.34 2.59
C SER A 17 12.30 0.54 3.74
N ILE A 18 11.28 0.09 4.48
CA ILE A 18 10.60 0.88 5.51
C ILE A 18 10.54 0.14 6.86
N SER A 19 10.34 0.88 7.95
CA SER A 19 10.02 0.30 9.26
C SER A 19 8.67 -0.41 9.20
N ASN A 20 8.55 -1.54 9.90
CA ASN A 20 7.33 -2.37 9.96
C ASN A 20 6.79 -2.82 8.59
N GLY A 21 7.67 -2.95 7.59
CA GLY A 21 7.30 -3.20 6.20
C GLY A 21 6.40 -4.41 5.97
N GLU A 22 6.60 -5.52 6.70
CA GLU A 22 5.76 -6.70 6.53
C GLU A 22 4.29 -6.44 6.90
N GLN A 23 4.06 -5.74 8.02
CA GLN A 23 2.70 -5.37 8.45
C GLN A 23 2.08 -4.37 7.46
N GLU A 24 2.89 -3.43 6.99
CA GLU A 24 2.46 -2.43 6.02
C GLU A 24 2.12 -3.04 4.66
N LEU A 25 2.91 -4.02 4.24
CA LEU A 25 2.65 -4.78 3.03
C LEU A 25 1.37 -5.59 3.15
N LYS A 26 1.07 -6.20 4.30
CA LYS A 26 -0.20 -6.91 4.53
C LYS A 26 -1.38 -5.97 4.38
N GLY A 27 -1.35 -4.79 5.00
CA GLY A 27 -2.41 -3.78 4.89
C GLY A 27 -2.60 -3.28 3.45
N LEU A 28 -1.50 -2.94 2.77
CA LEU A 28 -1.53 -2.50 1.38
C LEU A 28 -2.05 -3.59 0.44
N THR A 29 -1.58 -4.82 0.62
CA THR A 29 -1.99 -5.96 -0.20
C THR A 29 -3.47 -6.30 -0.01
N PHE A 30 -3.98 -6.17 1.22
CA PHE A 30 -5.41 -6.29 1.48
C PHE A 30 -6.20 -5.22 0.73
N HIS A 31 -5.80 -3.95 0.82
CA HIS A 31 -6.43 -2.84 0.11
C HIS A 31 -6.44 -3.05 -1.41
N LEU A 32 -5.28 -3.39 -2.00
CA LEU A 32 -5.14 -3.63 -3.43
C LEU A 32 -5.90 -4.88 -3.88
N GLY A 33 -5.84 -5.97 -3.10
CA GLY A 33 -6.55 -7.20 -3.41
C GLY A 33 -8.06 -6.95 -3.48
N TYR A 34 -8.60 -6.25 -2.48
CA TYR A 34 -10.02 -5.89 -2.45
C TYR A 34 -10.43 -5.07 -3.67
N SER A 35 -9.62 -4.10 -4.10
CA SER A 35 -9.94 -3.23 -5.26
C SER A 35 -10.03 -3.99 -6.58
N ILE A 36 -9.40 -5.17 -6.69
CA ILE A 36 -9.47 -6.04 -7.87
C ILE A 36 -10.27 -7.34 -7.64
N GLY A 37 -11.04 -7.38 -6.55
CA GLY A 37 -12.01 -8.44 -6.26
C GLY A 37 -11.44 -9.71 -5.65
N VAL A 38 -10.30 -9.64 -4.94
CA VAL A 38 -9.85 -10.71 -4.04
C VAL A 38 -10.83 -10.78 -2.86
N LYS A 39 -11.45 -11.94 -2.65
CA LYS A 39 -12.42 -12.16 -1.56
C LYS A 39 -11.75 -12.75 -0.33
N GLY A 40 -12.20 -12.33 0.85
CA GLY A 40 -11.78 -12.88 2.15
C GLY A 40 -10.62 -12.14 2.82
N LEU A 41 -10.32 -12.54 4.07
CA LEU A 41 -9.25 -11.97 4.90
C LEU A 41 -7.85 -12.52 4.57
N GLU A 42 -7.75 -13.45 3.62
CA GLU A 42 -6.50 -14.13 3.25
C GLU A 42 -5.69 -13.35 2.20
N ALA A 43 -5.75 -12.03 2.19
CA ALA A 43 -5.01 -11.23 1.24
C ALA A 43 -3.50 -11.36 1.51
N SER A 44 -2.79 -11.97 0.57
CA SER A 44 -1.33 -12.09 0.55
C SER A 44 -0.79 -11.56 -0.78
N ILE A 45 0.50 -11.24 -0.81
CA ILE A 45 1.11 -10.71 -2.03
C ILE A 45 1.03 -11.71 -3.17
N ASP A 46 1.09 -13.00 -2.85
CA ASP A 46 0.97 -14.09 -3.81
C ASP A 46 -0.46 -14.15 -4.38
N LYS A 47 -1.51 -14.00 -3.54
CA LYS A 47 -2.89 -13.92 -4.04
C LYS A 47 -3.15 -12.68 -4.89
N LEU A 48 -2.53 -11.56 -4.54
CA LEU A 48 -2.58 -10.35 -5.35
C LEU A 48 -1.94 -10.60 -6.73
N GLU A 49 -0.77 -11.23 -6.76
CA GLU A 49 -0.06 -11.61 -7.99
C GLU A 49 -0.90 -12.57 -8.85
N GLU A 50 -1.43 -13.64 -8.27
CA GLU A 50 -2.33 -14.59 -8.93
C GLU A 50 -3.52 -13.86 -9.56
N ARG A 51 -4.15 -12.95 -8.82
CA ARG A 51 -5.32 -12.21 -9.29
C ARG A 51 -4.97 -11.26 -10.44
N ILE A 52 -3.85 -10.54 -10.35
CA ILE A 52 -3.36 -9.67 -11.44
C ILE A 52 -3.13 -10.50 -12.69
N ASN A 53 -2.42 -11.63 -12.55
CA ASN A 53 -2.13 -12.53 -13.66
C ASN A 53 -3.41 -13.10 -14.28
N TYR A 54 -4.39 -13.50 -13.47
CA TYR A 54 -5.69 -13.96 -13.95
C TYR A 54 -6.43 -12.89 -14.78
N LEU A 55 -6.51 -11.65 -14.29
CA LEU A 55 -7.23 -10.56 -14.95
C LEU A 55 -6.60 -10.20 -16.31
N VAL A 56 -5.28 -10.26 -16.40
CA VAL A 56 -4.54 -9.97 -17.62
C VAL A 56 -4.60 -11.13 -18.61
N SER A 57 -4.30 -12.35 -18.17
CA SER A 57 -4.19 -13.51 -19.06
C SER A 57 -5.53 -13.95 -19.65
N ASN A 58 -6.64 -13.76 -18.92
CA ASN A 58 -7.99 -14.02 -19.46
C ASN A 58 -8.55 -12.87 -20.30
N GLY A 59 -7.76 -11.84 -20.61
CA GLY A 59 -8.18 -10.72 -21.45
C GLY A 59 -9.26 -9.82 -20.84
N ILE A 60 -9.52 -9.93 -19.54
CA ILE A 60 -10.56 -9.16 -18.85
C ILE A 60 -10.16 -7.68 -18.80
N ILE A 61 -8.88 -7.38 -18.51
CA ILE A 61 -8.35 -6.02 -18.44
C ILE A 61 -6.98 -5.95 -19.13
N LYS A 62 -6.74 -4.87 -19.89
CA LYS A 62 -5.42 -4.59 -20.47
C LYS A 62 -4.38 -4.40 -19.36
N LYS A 63 -3.27 -5.15 -19.45
CA LYS A 63 -2.14 -5.13 -18.50
C LYS A 63 -1.73 -3.73 -18.04
N LYS A 64 -1.49 -2.83 -19.00
CA LYS A 64 -1.09 -1.44 -18.71
C LYS A 64 -2.12 -0.71 -17.83
N PHE A 65 -3.39 -0.81 -18.19
CA PHE A 65 -4.48 -0.13 -17.48
C PHE A 65 -4.63 -0.65 -16.05
N LEU A 66 -4.56 -1.97 -15.85
CA LEU A 66 -4.63 -2.57 -14.52
C LEU A 66 -3.48 -2.09 -13.62
N ILE A 67 -2.24 -2.19 -14.10
CA ILE A 67 -1.07 -1.83 -13.31
C ILE A 67 -1.01 -0.32 -13.04
N ASP A 68 -1.36 0.53 -14.02
CA ASP A 68 -1.40 1.98 -13.81
C ASP A 68 -2.46 2.37 -12.76
N GLY A 69 -3.60 1.67 -12.76
CA GLY A 69 -4.62 1.80 -11.72
C GLY A 69 -4.12 1.37 -10.34
N LEU A 70 -3.44 0.22 -10.24
CA LEU A 70 -2.89 -0.28 -8.99
C LEU A 70 -1.78 0.63 -8.43
N ILE A 71 -0.90 1.17 -9.27
CA ILE A 71 0.11 2.16 -8.85
C ILE A 71 -0.57 3.38 -8.23
N ARG A 72 -1.65 3.88 -8.87
CA ARG A 72 -2.43 5.00 -8.33
C ARG A 72 -3.11 4.65 -7.01
N GLU A 73 -3.58 3.42 -6.85
CA GLU A 73 -4.14 2.95 -5.57
C GLU A 73 -3.10 2.88 -4.46
N VAL A 74 -1.84 2.50 -4.77
CA VAL A 74 -0.73 2.61 -3.81
C VAL A 74 -0.50 4.07 -3.42
N ASP A 75 -0.42 4.98 -4.41
CA ASP A 75 -0.27 6.42 -4.16
C ASP A 75 -1.41 6.93 -3.25
N ASN A 76 -2.66 6.56 -3.52
CA ASN A 76 -3.82 6.94 -2.72
C ASN A 76 -3.74 6.39 -1.29
N TYR A 77 -3.40 5.12 -1.13
CA TYR A 77 -3.28 4.46 0.17
C TYR A 77 -2.26 5.16 1.07
N LEU A 78 -1.06 5.43 0.55
CA LEU A 78 0.01 6.06 1.32
C LEU A 78 -0.31 7.51 1.66
N ASN A 79 -0.82 8.27 0.71
CA ASN A 79 -1.21 9.66 0.96
C ASN A 79 -2.32 9.77 2.01
N ARG A 80 -3.32 8.88 1.98
CA ARG A 80 -4.40 8.85 2.97
C ARG A 80 -3.89 8.71 4.40
N LYS A 81 -2.83 7.93 4.64
CA LYS A 81 -2.25 7.80 5.99
C LYS A 81 -1.78 9.14 6.55
N ILE A 82 -1.16 9.98 5.72
CA ILE A 82 -0.73 11.32 6.13
C ILE A 82 -1.94 12.24 6.31
N TYR A 83 -2.83 12.29 5.31
CA TYR A 83 -3.98 13.20 5.34
C TYR A 83 -4.91 12.94 6.54
N PHE A 84 -5.11 11.68 6.90
CA PHE A 84 -5.97 11.29 8.02
C PHE A 84 -5.23 11.15 9.34
N LEU A 85 -3.93 11.45 9.40
CA LEU A 85 -3.19 11.37 10.66
C LEU A 85 -3.77 12.33 11.71
N GLY A 86 -4.15 13.54 11.29
CA GLY A 86 -4.82 14.51 12.17
C GLY A 86 -6.14 13.99 12.73
N GLU A 87 -6.98 13.41 11.87
CA GLU A 87 -8.25 12.80 12.28
C GLU A 87 -8.02 11.60 13.22
N SER A 88 -7.03 10.76 12.93
CA SER A 88 -6.64 9.62 13.75
C SER A 88 -6.18 10.04 15.15
N ILE A 89 -5.42 11.13 15.27
CA ILE A 89 -5.02 11.69 16.56
C ILE A 89 -6.24 12.13 17.37
N VAL A 90 -7.14 12.89 16.76
CA VAL A 90 -8.37 13.37 17.41
C VAL A 90 -9.26 12.21 17.84
N ASN A 91 -9.44 11.21 16.97
CA ASN A 91 -10.23 10.03 17.28
C ASN A 91 -9.64 9.20 18.43
N ASN A 92 -8.30 9.10 18.52
CA ASN A 92 -7.64 8.42 19.64
C ASN A 92 -7.82 9.19 20.96
N GLU A 93 -7.83 10.53 20.93
CA GLU A 93 -8.15 11.34 22.12
C GLU A 93 -9.57 11.06 22.62
N TYR A 94 -10.56 11.10 21.72
CA TYR A 94 -11.94 10.77 22.08
C TYR A 94 -12.11 9.33 22.58
N LEU A 95 -11.41 8.37 21.96
CA LEU A 95 -11.46 6.98 22.36
C LEU A 95 -10.89 6.79 23.77
N GLN A 96 -9.76 7.44 24.08
CA GLN A 96 -9.19 7.42 25.42
C GLN A 96 -10.15 8.00 26.46
N GLU A 97 -10.76 9.16 26.16
CA GLU A 97 -11.73 9.80 27.04
C GLU A 97 -12.94 8.90 27.29
N SER A 98 -13.47 8.23 26.25
CA SER A 98 -14.55 7.26 26.40
C SER A 98 -14.15 6.10 27.31
N TYR A 99 -12.94 5.54 27.13
CA TYR A 99 -12.46 4.47 28.00
C TYR A 99 -12.31 4.94 29.44
N LEU A 100 -11.76 6.13 29.70
CA LEU A 100 -11.63 6.66 31.06
C LEU A 100 -12.97 6.98 31.73
N ASN A 101 -14.01 7.28 30.95
CA ASN A 101 -15.36 7.52 31.47
C ASN A 101 -16.11 6.22 31.80
N ASP A 102 -15.89 5.17 31.01
CA ASP A 102 -16.62 3.91 31.13
C ASP A 102 -15.82 2.82 31.88
N PHE A 103 -14.50 2.95 31.99
CA PHE A 103 -13.57 1.98 32.55
C PHE A 103 -12.39 2.63 33.28
N ASP A 104 -11.83 1.95 34.29
CA ASP A 104 -10.65 2.44 35.03
C ASP A 104 -9.31 2.20 34.29
N ILE A 105 -9.32 1.50 33.15
CA ILE A 105 -8.11 1.11 32.42
C ILE A 105 -8.28 1.42 30.93
N VAL A 106 -7.34 2.18 30.37
CA VAL A 106 -7.25 2.43 28.94
C VAL A 106 -6.34 1.39 28.30
N PRO A 107 -6.85 0.55 27.37
CA PRO A 107 -6.03 -0.42 26.66
C PRO A 107 -5.00 0.30 25.77
N GLU A 108 -3.83 -0.32 25.56
CA GLU A 108 -2.69 0.29 24.87
C GLU A 108 -3.03 0.90 23.50
N HIS A 109 -3.88 0.23 22.71
CA HIS A 109 -4.31 0.72 21.39
C HIS A 109 -5.17 2.00 21.44
N ALA A 110 -5.75 2.30 22.60
CA ALA A 110 -6.57 3.48 22.85
C ALA A 110 -5.82 4.56 23.64
N GLN A 111 -4.53 4.36 23.94
CA GLN A 111 -3.74 5.38 24.61
C GLN A 111 -3.36 6.50 23.62
N ARG A 112 -3.49 7.75 24.08
CA ARG A 112 -3.08 8.93 23.32
C ARG A 112 -1.58 8.87 23.05
N LYS A 113 -1.23 9.05 21.79
CA LYS A 113 0.15 9.22 21.35
C LYS A 113 0.74 10.52 21.90
N SER A 114 2.00 10.48 22.35
CA SER A 114 2.71 11.70 22.71
C SER A 114 2.94 12.57 21.47
N LYS A 115 3.26 13.86 21.68
CA LYS A 115 3.64 14.76 20.58
C LYS A 115 4.83 14.23 19.78
N GLU A 116 5.75 13.53 20.45
CA GLU A 116 6.92 12.96 19.78
C GLU A 116 6.56 11.72 18.95
N ASP A 117 5.68 10.84 19.46
CA ASP A 117 5.16 9.70 18.70
C ASP A 117 4.38 10.14 17.45
N ILE A 118 3.66 11.26 17.54
CA ILE A 118 2.97 11.87 16.41
C ILE A 118 3.98 12.33 15.36
N LYS A 119 5.04 13.06 15.74
CA LYS A 119 6.07 13.49 14.80
C LYS A 119 6.78 12.32 14.14
N ILE A 120 7.10 11.27 14.92
CA ILE A 120 7.69 10.04 14.38
C ILE A 120 6.73 9.44 13.34
N SER A 121 5.43 9.33 13.66
CA SER A 121 4.42 8.80 12.72
C SER A 121 4.34 9.61 11.42
N ILE A 122 4.49 10.95 11.48
CA ILE A 122 4.55 11.81 10.29
C ILE A 122 5.78 11.49 9.46
N ILE A 123 6.96 11.50 10.07
CA ILE A 123 8.25 11.25 9.39
C ILE A 123 8.25 9.87 8.73
N GLU A 124 7.78 8.84 9.45
CA GLU A 124 7.68 7.48 8.90
C GLU A 124 6.74 7.44 7.68
N SER A 125 5.60 8.13 7.73
CA SER A 125 4.67 8.17 6.61
C SER A 125 5.25 8.91 5.40
N GLU A 126 5.96 10.01 5.62
CA GLU A 126 6.69 10.74 4.56
C GLU A 126 7.77 9.86 3.92
N GLN A 127 8.55 9.14 4.75
CA GLN A 127 9.55 8.18 4.28
C GLN A 127 8.93 7.05 3.46
N GLN A 128 7.77 6.52 3.86
CA GLN A 128 7.05 5.49 3.09
C GLN A 128 6.70 6.00 1.68
N ILE A 129 6.24 7.25 1.57
CA ILE A 129 5.89 7.89 0.29
C ILE A 129 7.15 8.13 -0.56
N ASP A 130 8.22 8.64 0.04
CA ASP A 130 9.47 8.91 -0.66
C ASP A 130 10.10 7.63 -1.22
N GLN A 131 10.13 6.55 -0.43
CA GLN A 131 10.60 5.25 -0.91
C GLN A 131 9.75 4.72 -2.06
N TRP A 132 8.42 4.83 -1.95
CA TRP A 132 7.53 4.42 -3.03
C TRP A 132 7.78 5.22 -4.31
N ASN A 133 7.92 6.55 -4.22
CA ASN A 133 8.21 7.41 -5.36
C ASN A 133 9.56 7.09 -6.02
N ARG A 134 10.58 6.80 -5.21
CA ARG A 134 11.89 6.35 -5.70
C ARG A 134 11.77 5.05 -6.48
N ILE A 135 11.13 4.03 -5.88
CA ILE A 135 10.95 2.71 -6.49
C ILE A 135 10.14 2.83 -7.78
N LYS A 136 9.04 3.59 -7.76
CA LYS A 136 8.22 3.85 -8.95
C LYS A 136 9.06 4.43 -10.10
N SER A 137 9.93 5.38 -9.78
CA SER A 137 10.84 6.01 -10.74
C SER A 137 11.92 5.05 -11.28
N THR A 138 12.25 4.00 -10.54
CA THR A 138 13.17 2.93 -10.99
C THR A 138 12.47 1.93 -11.90
N TYR A 139 11.29 1.43 -11.52
CA TYR A 139 10.62 0.32 -12.22
C TYR A 139 9.77 0.78 -13.39
N PHE A 140 9.10 1.93 -13.30
CA PHE A 140 8.08 2.37 -14.27
C PHE A 140 8.57 3.53 -15.14
N THR A 141 9.79 3.40 -15.65
CA THR A 141 10.37 4.37 -16.59
C THR A 141 9.76 4.24 -18.00
N ARG A 142 9.93 5.28 -18.82
CA ARG A 142 9.59 5.21 -20.25
C ARG A 142 10.37 4.16 -21.02
N LEU A 143 11.57 3.80 -20.58
CA LEU A 143 12.40 2.77 -21.21
C LEU A 143 11.76 1.40 -20.99
N ASN A 144 11.51 1.04 -19.72
CA ASN A 144 10.88 -0.24 -19.36
C ASN A 144 9.50 -0.37 -20.00
N GLU A 145 8.74 0.74 -20.10
CA GLU A 145 7.46 0.77 -20.80
C GLU A 145 7.57 0.33 -22.26
N ARG A 146 8.60 0.78 -22.98
CA ARG A 146 8.82 0.41 -24.39
C ARG A 146 9.21 -1.07 -24.50
N GLU A 147 10.11 -1.52 -23.64
CA GLU A 147 10.54 -2.93 -23.60
C GLU A 147 9.34 -3.87 -23.40
N TRP A 148 8.45 -3.56 -22.46
CA TRP A 148 7.24 -4.36 -22.23
C TRP A 148 6.25 -4.30 -23.39
N GLN A 149 6.19 -3.21 -24.15
CA GLN A 149 5.32 -3.11 -25.33
C GLN A 149 5.88 -3.93 -26.48
N ASP A 150 7.19 -3.84 -26.73
CA ASP A 150 7.89 -4.59 -27.78
C ASP A 150 7.80 -6.11 -27.55
N GLU A 151 7.89 -6.56 -26.29
CA GLU A 151 7.67 -7.97 -25.93
C GLU A 151 6.26 -8.49 -26.25
N ASN A 152 5.23 -7.63 -26.21
CA ASN A 152 3.87 -8.02 -26.59
C ASN A 152 3.63 -7.98 -28.09
N ILE A 153 4.45 -7.26 -28.87
CA ILE A 153 4.36 -7.23 -30.34
C ILE A 153 5.09 -8.44 -30.96
N ARG A 154 6.11 -8.95 -30.27
CA ARG A 154 6.94 -10.08 -30.74
C ARG A 154 6.37 -11.46 -30.36
N LYS A 155 5.28 -11.53 -29.60
CA LYS A 155 4.55 -12.76 -29.23
C LYS A 155 3.28 -12.88 -30.05
#